data_AF-C5NT89-F1
#
_entry.id   AF-C5NT89-F1
#
_cell.length_a   1.000
_cell.length_b   1.000
_cell.length_c   1.000
_cell.angle_alpha   90.00
_cell.angle_beta   90.00
_cell.angle_gamma   90.00
#
_symmetry.space_group_name_H-M   'P 1'
#
loop_
_entity.id
_entity.type
_entity.pdbx_description
1 polymer ?
#
loop_
_entity_poly.entity_id
_entity_poly.type
_entity_poly.pdbx_seq_one_letter_code
_entity_poly.pdbx_strand_id
1 'polypeptide(L)'
;LFSGLLGTGHHYYWMGAPGYWQWIGSVFSTLEVAPFFAMVLFAFSMAWKGRRDHPNKAAFLWTLGTPVMAFFGGGVWGFLHTLSFVNYYSHGTQV
;
A
#
# COMPACT_ATOMS: atom_id res chain seq x y z
N LEU A 1 -2.97 -10.35 1.28
CA LEU A 1 -2.88 -11.44 0.28
C LEU A 1 -4.03 -11.35 -0.72
N PHE A 2 -5.28 -11.57 -0.30
CA PHE A 2 -6.43 -11.52 -1.21
C PHE A 2 -6.68 -10.13 -1.82
N SER A 3 -6.47 -9.05 -1.04
CA SER A 3 -6.51 -7.67 -1.56
C SER A 3 -5.51 -7.46 -2.69
N GLY A 4 -4.23 -7.78 -2.49
CA GLY A 4 -3.19 -7.64 -3.53
C GLY A 4 -3.43 -8.47 -4.80
N LEU A 5 -3.91 -9.72 -4.63
CA LEU A 5 -4.16 -10.60 -5.78
C LEU A 5 -5.23 -10.02 -6.72
N LEU A 6 -6.36 -9.57 -6.17
CA LEU A 6 -7.43 -8.97 -6.98
C LEU A 6 -7.17 -7.49 -7.28
N GLY A 7 -6.43 -6.81 -6.40
CA GLY A 7 -5.99 -5.42 -6.55
C GLY A 7 -5.04 -5.20 -7.70
N THR A 8 -4.33 -6.26 -8.16
CA THR A 8 -3.60 -6.26 -9.44
C THR A 8 -4.47 -5.76 -10.60
N GLY A 9 -5.80 -5.93 -10.50
CA GLY A 9 -6.79 -5.37 -11.41
C GLY A 9 -6.69 -3.87 -11.69
N HIS A 10 -6.10 -3.07 -10.78
CA HIS A 10 -5.92 -1.64 -11.00
C HIS A 10 -4.91 -1.29 -12.11
N HIS A 11 -4.09 -2.25 -12.55
CA HIS A 11 -3.22 -2.11 -13.71
C HIS A 11 -3.96 -2.36 -15.03
N TYR A 12 -5.18 -2.93 -14.97
CA TYR A 12 -5.89 -3.39 -16.15
C TYR A 12 -6.92 -2.37 -16.68
N TYR A 13 -7.11 -1.25 -15.97
CA TYR A 13 -8.19 -0.29 -16.28
C TYR A 13 -8.22 0.17 -17.74
N TRP A 14 -7.05 0.38 -18.36
CA TRP A 14 -6.94 1.04 -19.67
C TRP A 14 -6.18 0.25 -20.73
N MET A 15 -5.88 -1.02 -20.46
CA MET A 15 -5.15 -1.89 -21.41
C MET A 15 -6.07 -2.71 -22.34
N GLY A 16 -7.36 -2.38 -22.39
CA GLY A 16 -8.36 -3.13 -23.17
C GLY A 16 -8.94 -4.36 -22.46
N ALA A 17 -8.73 -4.51 -21.15
CA ALA A 17 -9.34 -5.59 -20.37
C ALA A 17 -10.86 -5.37 -20.17
N PRO A 18 -11.65 -6.42 -19.86
CA PRO A 18 -13.07 -6.27 -19.59
C PRO A 18 -13.40 -5.23 -18.50
N GLY A 19 -14.49 -4.48 -18.70
CA GLY A 19 -14.85 -3.34 -17.84
C GLY A 19 -15.10 -3.69 -16.36
N TYR A 20 -15.36 -4.96 -16.02
CA TYR A 20 -15.50 -5.37 -14.62
C TYR A 20 -14.21 -5.16 -13.81
N TRP A 21 -13.04 -5.11 -14.45
CA TRP A 21 -11.78 -4.85 -13.77
C TRP A 21 -11.73 -3.46 -13.15
N GLN A 22 -12.49 -2.48 -13.66
CA GLN A 22 -12.55 -1.15 -13.07
C GLN A 22 -13.06 -1.19 -11.63
N TRP A 23 -14.12 -1.94 -11.35
CA TRP A 23 -14.66 -2.03 -9.99
C TRP A 23 -13.90 -3.05 -9.13
N ILE A 24 -13.50 -4.21 -9.69
CA ILE A 24 -12.69 -5.19 -8.95
C ILE A 24 -11.36 -4.56 -8.51
N GLY A 25 -10.63 -3.96 -9.45
CA GLY A 25 -9.37 -3.28 -9.18
C GLY A 25 -9.56 -2.15 -8.17
N SER A 26 -10.61 -1.32 -8.30
CA SER A 26 -10.82 -0.19 -7.39
C SER A 26 -11.10 -0.64 -5.95
N VAL A 27 -11.95 -1.66 -5.77
CA VAL A 27 -12.29 -2.17 -4.43
C VAL A 27 -11.09 -2.85 -3.78
N PHE A 28 -10.46 -3.80 -4.47
CA PHE A 28 -9.42 -4.61 -3.84
C PHE A 28 -8.10 -3.86 -3.64
N SER A 29 -7.73 -2.94 -4.53
CA SER A 29 -6.54 -2.08 -4.35
C SER A 29 -6.74 -1.06 -3.22
N THR A 30 -7.95 -0.51 -3.04
CA THR A 30 -8.29 0.34 -1.89
C THR A 30 -8.05 -0.39 -0.57
N LEU A 31 -8.42 -1.67 -0.50
CA LEU A 31 -8.24 -2.49 0.70
C LEU A 31 -6.77 -2.78 1.03
N GLU A 32 -5.82 -2.55 0.13
CA GLU A 32 -4.39 -2.72 0.38
C GLU A 32 -3.81 -1.64 1.32
N VAL A 33 -4.47 -0.50 1.46
CA VAL A 33 -4.05 0.55 2.40
C VAL A 33 -4.15 0.07 3.85
N ALA A 34 -5.15 -0.75 4.17
CA ALA A 34 -5.39 -1.24 5.53
C ALA A 34 -4.22 -2.07 6.10
N PRO A 35 -3.68 -3.11 5.41
CA PRO A 35 -2.52 -3.83 5.91
C PRO A 35 -1.25 -2.97 5.98
N PHE A 36 -1.05 -2.01 5.07
CA PHE A 36 0.08 -1.07 5.20
C PHE A 36 0.00 -0.25 6.49
N PHE A 37 -1.18 0.29 6.81
CA PHE A 37 -1.39 1.01 8.06
C PHE A 37 -1.23 0.10 9.29
N ALA A 38 -1.79 -1.11 9.24
CA ALA A 38 -1.67 -2.08 10.32
C ALA A 38 -0.20 -2.47 10.59
N MET A 39 0.65 -2.54 9.55
CA MET A 39 2.08 -2.78 9.71
C MET A 39 2.80 -1.65 10.47
N VAL A 40 2.43 -0.39 10.24
CA VAL A 40 2.96 0.75 11.02
C VAL A 40 2.60 0.58 12.49
N LEU A 41 1.32 0.37 12.78
CA LEU A 41 0.83 0.17 14.15
C LEU A 41 1.54 -1.01 14.83
N PHE A 42 1.69 -2.12 14.11
CA PHE A 42 2.37 -3.31 14.60
C PHE A 42 3.84 -3.03 14.93
N ALA A 43 4.60 -2.43 14.00
CA ALA A 43 6.02 -2.18 14.20
C ALA A 43 6.29 -1.26 15.40
N PHE A 44 5.53 -0.18 15.53
CA PHE A 44 5.67 0.75 16.66
C PHE A 44 5.18 0.15 17.99
N SER A 45 4.10 -0.62 17.98
CA SER A 45 3.62 -1.34 19.17
C SER A 45 4.66 -2.33 19.67
N MET A 46 5.30 -3.07 18.77
CA MET A 46 6.37 -4.01 19.12
C MET A 46 7.62 -3.31 19.62
N ALA A 47 8.00 -2.18 19.02
CA ALA A 47 9.12 -1.37 19.49
C ALA A 47 8.88 -0.81 20.90
N TRP A 48 7.67 -0.29 21.17
CA TRP A 48 7.31 0.24 22.50
C TRP A 48 7.28 -0.85 23.57
N LYS A 49 6.77 -2.04 23.23
CA LYS A 49 6.77 -3.20 24.14
C LYS A 49 8.15 -3.85 24.29
N GLY A 50 9.10 -3.52 23.40
CA GLY A 50 10.43 -4.08 23.38
C GLY A 50 11.19 -3.77 24.68
N ARG A 51 11.63 -4.81 25.38
CA ARG A 51 12.38 -4.69 26.65
C ARG A 51 13.88 -4.97 26.50
N ARG A 52 14.36 -5.10 25.26
CA ARG A 52 15.75 -5.46 24.95
C ARG A 52 16.47 -4.31 24.29
N ASP A 53 17.67 -4.03 24.77
CA ASP A 53 18.57 -3.11 24.11
C ASP A 53 19.18 -3.80 22.87
N HIS A 54 18.65 -3.48 21.69
CA HIS A 54 19.11 -4.09 20.45
C HIS A 54 20.47 -3.46 20.04
N PRO A 55 21.55 -4.25 19.88
CA PRO A 55 22.89 -3.71 19.60
C PRO A 55 22.99 -3.11 18.19
N ASN A 56 22.21 -3.63 17.23
CA ASN A 56 22.14 -3.08 15.89
C ASN A 56 21.00 -2.04 15.78
N LYS A 57 21.33 -0.77 16.06
CA LYS A 57 20.38 0.34 16.00
C LYS A 57 19.94 0.69 14.59
N ALA A 58 20.84 0.56 13.61
CA ALA A 58 20.54 0.84 12.21
C ALA A 58 19.45 -0.10 11.68
N ALA A 59 19.59 -1.41 11.91
CA ALA A 59 18.58 -2.39 11.51
C ALA A 59 17.24 -2.14 12.22
N PHE A 60 17.25 -1.81 13.51
CA PHE A 60 16.03 -1.51 14.26
C PHE A 60 15.30 -0.28 13.70
N LEU A 61 16.03 0.82 13.43
CA LEU A 61 15.47 2.01 12.77
C LEU A 61 14.94 1.69 11.37
N TRP A 62 15.64 0.86 10.60
CA TRP A 62 15.20 0.42 9.28
C TRP A 62 13.88 -0.37 9.34
N THR A 63 13.73 -1.26 10.33
CA THR A 63 12.49 -2.00 10.58
C THR A 63 11.31 -1.08 10.91
N LEU A 64 11.55 0.05 11.59
CA LEU A 64 10.49 1.05 11.85
C LEU A 64 10.21 1.94 10.64
N GLY A 65 11.25 2.33 9.90
CA GLY A 65 11.11 3.18 8.72
C GLY A 65 10.42 2.49 7.55
N THR A 66 10.69 1.21 7.30
CA THR A 66 10.12 0.46 6.18
C THR A 66 8.58 0.48 6.14
N PRO A 67 7.85 0.13 7.22
CA PRO A 67 6.38 0.19 7.20
C PRO A 67 5.85 1.62 7.08
N VAL A 68 6.55 2.64 7.60
CA VAL A 68 6.17 4.05 7.43
C VAL A 68 6.27 4.45 5.96
N MET A 69 7.39 4.13 5.30
CA MET A 69 7.57 4.39 3.87
C MET A 69 6.59 3.59 3.02
N ALA A 70 6.29 2.34 3.39
CA ALA A 70 5.28 1.55 2.70
C ALA A 70 3.88 2.14 2.83
N PHE A 71 3.50 2.62 4.01
CA PHE A 71 2.20 3.27 4.22
C PHE A 71 2.07 4.59 3.47
N PHE A 72 3.07 5.49 3.52
CA PHE A 72 2.96 6.74 2.78
C PHE A 72 3.13 6.53 1.27
N GLY A 73 4.13 5.75 0.83
CA GLY A 73 4.35 5.50 -0.59
C GLY A 73 3.26 4.62 -1.22
N GLY A 74 3.17 3.37 -0.79
CA GLY A 74 2.22 2.40 -1.34
C GLY A 74 0.78 2.62 -0.87
N GLY A 75 0.58 3.02 0.38
CA GLY A 75 -0.74 3.27 0.94
C GLY A 75 -1.34 4.61 0.50
N VAL A 76 -0.78 5.74 0.94
CA VAL A 76 -1.34 7.07 0.70
C VAL A 76 -1.16 7.50 -0.75
N TRP A 77 0.08 7.56 -1.25
CA TRP A 77 0.36 8.00 -2.63
C TRP A 77 -0.21 7.02 -3.66
N GLY A 78 -0.10 5.70 -3.42
CA GLY A 78 -0.75 4.70 -4.24
C GLY A 78 -2.28 4.88 -4.29
N PHE A 79 -2.93 5.13 -3.16
CA PHE A 79 -4.38 5.34 -3.11
C PHE A 79 -4.85 6.57 -3.89
N LEU A 80 -4.05 7.64 -3.92
CA LEU A 80 -4.39 8.87 -4.65
C LEU A 80 -4.66 8.64 -6.14
N HIS A 81 -4.09 7.59 -6.75
CA HIS A 81 -4.32 7.26 -8.15
C HIS A 81 -4.94 5.86 -8.37
N THR A 82 -5.39 5.15 -7.33
CA THR A 82 -5.84 3.76 -7.49
C THR A 82 -7.27 3.59 -7.99
N LEU A 83 -8.14 4.58 -7.74
CA LEU A 83 -9.55 4.51 -8.14
C LEU A 83 -9.67 4.76 -9.64
N SER A 84 -10.43 3.94 -10.35
CA SER A 84 -10.51 4.00 -11.82
C SER A 84 -10.89 5.40 -12.33
N PHE A 85 -11.82 6.11 -11.70
CA PHE A 85 -12.21 7.45 -12.15
C PHE A 85 -11.11 8.52 -11.92
N VAL A 86 -10.21 8.35 -10.95
CA VAL A 86 -9.04 9.22 -10.78
C VAL A 86 -7.93 8.78 -11.73
N ASN A 87 -7.68 7.47 -11.79
CA ASN A 87 -6.69 6.87 -12.65
C ASN A 87 -6.92 7.19 -14.13
N TYR A 88 -8.17 7.39 -14.55
CA TYR A 88 -8.51 7.85 -15.90
C TYR A 88 -7.74 9.12 -16.31
N TYR A 89 -7.45 10.02 -15.36
CA TYR A 89 -6.71 11.25 -15.60
C TYR A 89 -5.23 11.15 -15.21
N SER A 90 -4.87 10.32 -14.24
CA SER A 90 -3.49 10.22 -13.74
C SER A 90 -2.67 9.10 -14.39
N HIS A 91 -3.28 8.20 -15.15
CA HIS A 91 -2.57 7.07 -15.77
C HIS A 91 -1.47 7.55 -16.71
N GLY A 92 -0.26 7.00 -16.55
CA GLY A 92 0.90 7.37 -17.37
C GLY A 92 1.44 8.78 -17.11
N THR A 93 1.10 9.39 -15.97
CA THR A 93 1.60 10.72 -15.56
C THR A 93 2.68 10.61 -14.47
N GLN A 94 3.17 11.74 -13.95
CA GLN A 94 4.16 11.81 -12.87
C GLN A 94 3.55 11.79 -11.45
N VAL A 95 2.28 11.40 -11.35
CA VAL A 95 1.50 11.36 -10.11
C VAL A 95 1.18 9.92 -9.74
#